data_AF-A0A9D1J568-F1
#
_entry.id   AF-A0A9D1J568-F1
#
_cell.length_a   1.000
_cell.length_b   1.000
_cell.length_c   1.000
_cell.angle_alpha   90.00
_cell.angle_beta   90.00
_cell.angle_gamma   90.00
#
_symmetry.space_group_name_H-M   'P 1'
#
loop_
_entity.id
_entity.type
_entity.pdbx_description
1 polymer ?
#
loop_
_entity_poly.entity_id
_entity_poly.type
_entity_poly.pdbx_seq_one_letter_code
_entity_poly.pdbx_strand_id
1 'polypeptide(L)'
;MKILVTGFDPFGGETVNPAWEAVSRLPAETGGAEIVKLQVPTMFGRAPEVVLREVERLRPDFVVSVGQAAGRTAITPERIAINCEEASIPDNAGFQPAGGPVVEGGPDGY
;
A
#
# COMPACT_ATOMS: atom_id res chain seq x y z
N MET A 1 21.69 0.58 0.09
CA MET A 1 20.35 1.10 -0.22
C MET A 1 19.34 0.24 0.50
N LYS A 2 18.30 0.84 1.09
CA LYS A 2 17.23 0.15 1.80
C LYS A 2 15.89 0.48 1.18
N ILE A 3 15.10 -0.54 0.87
CA ILE A 3 13.78 -0.40 0.26
C ILE A 3 12.74 -1.00 1.22
N LEU A 4 11.76 -0.20 1.60
CA LEU A 4 10.56 -0.68 2.27
C LEU A 4 9.55 -1.12 1.21
N VAL A 5 9.17 -2.40 1.20
CA VAL A 5 8.16 -2.94 0.29
C VAL A 5 6.93 -3.35 1.09
N THR A 6 5.78 -2.81 0.72
CA THR A 6 4.53 -3.03 1.46
C THR A 6 3.53 -3.85 0.62
N GLY A 7 2.70 -4.64 1.30
CA GLY A 7 1.59 -5.38 0.69
C GLY A 7 0.40 -5.44 1.63
N PHE A 8 -0.82 -5.34 1.08
CA PHE A 8 -2.05 -5.36 1.88
C PHE A 8 -2.40 -6.75 2.40
N ASP A 9 -3.07 -6.80 3.56
CA ASP A 9 -3.78 -7.98 4.05
C ASP A 9 -5.01 -8.32 3.17
N PRO A 10 -5.64 -9.50 3.35
CA PRO A 10 -6.87 -9.85 2.63
C PRO A 10 -8.02 -8.89 2.97
N PHE A 11 -8.88 -8.62 1.98
CA PHE A 11 -10.05 -7.75 2.12
C PHE A 11 -11.18 -8.18 1.19
N GLY A 12 -12.37 -7.60 1.34
CA GLY A 12 -13.49 -7.85 0.41
C GLY A 12 -14.02 -9.29 0.45
N GLY A 13 -13.82 -10.01 1.56
CA GLY A 13 -14.22 -11.41 1.72
C GLY A 13 -13.17 -12.42 1.23
N GLU A 14 -12.06 -11.96 0.64
CA GLU A 14 -10.96 -12.83 0.23
C GLU A 14 -10.17 -13.33 1.45
N THR A 15 -9.64 -14.55 1.33
CA THR A 15 -8.79 -15.16 2.39
C THR A 15 -7.30 -14.94 2.16
N VAL A 16 -6.93 -14.47 0.97
CA VAL A 16 -5.56 -14.20 0.55
C VAL A 16 -5.49 -12.87 -0.18
N ASN A 17 -4.34 -12.20 -0.10
CA ASN A 17 -4.04 -11.05 -0.94
C ASN A 17 -2.73 -11.35 -1.70
N PRO A 18 -2.75 -11.43 -3.05
CA PRO A 18 -1.58 -11.73 -3.85
C PRO A 18 -0.48 -10.67 -3.71
N ALA A 19 -0.82 -9.42 -3.32
CA ALA A 19 0.18 -8.41 -3.04
C ALA A 19 1.08 -8.84 -1.86
N TRP A 20 0.49 -9.22 -0.73
CA TRP A 20 1.26 -9.70 0.41
C TRP A 20 1.96 -11.03 0.12
N GLU A 21 1.31 -11.96 -0.58
CA GLU A 21 1.94 -13.21 -0.99
C GLU A 21 3.19 -12.98 -1.86
N ALA A 22 3.16 -12.02 -2.77
CA ALA A 22 4.32 -11.65 -3.57
C ALA A 22 5.41 -10.99 -2.72
N VAL A 23 5.05 -9.99 -1.91
CA VAL A 23 6.00 -9.23 -1.07
C VAL A 23 6.68 -10.12 -0.04
N SER A 24 5.94 -11.00 0.63
CA SER A 24 6.47 -11.92 1.63
C SER A 24 7.53 -12.88 1.06
N ARG A 25 7.46 -13.19 -0.24
CA ARG A 25 8.40 -14.08 -0.95
C ARG A 25 9.62 -13.39 -1.56
N LEU A 26 9.69 -12.05 -1.52
CA LEU A 26 10.90 -11.34 -1.97
C LEU A 26 12.13 -11.82 -1.20
N PRO A 27 13.33 -11.87 -1.79
CA PRO A 27 14.54 -12.12 -1.02
C PRO A 27 14.80 -10.96 -0.04
N ALA A 28 15.59 -11.20 1.00
CA ALA A 28 15.99 -10.14 1.93
C ALA A 28 16.92 -9.09 1.28
N GLU A 29 17.53 -9.43 0.15
CA GLU A 29 18.37 -8.55 -0.64
C GLU A 29 18.17 -8.84 -2.13
N THR A 30 18.15 -7.80 -2.96
CA THR A 30 18.19 -7.94 -4.42
C THR A 30 18.86 -6.72 -5.05
N GLY A 31 19.68 -6.92 -6.08
CA GLY A 31 20.38 -5.81 -6.76
C GLY A 31 21.25 -4.95 -5.84
N GLY A 32 21.76 -5.51 -4.73
CA GLY A 32 22.55 -4.78 -3.72
C GLY A 32 21.72 -3.87 -2.79
N ALA A 33 20.38 -4.01 -2.80
CA ALA A 33 19.48 -3.30 -1.90
C ALA A 33 18.89 -4.25 -0.85
N GLU A 34 18.90 -3.81 0.41
CA GLU A 34 18.19 -4.46 1.52
C GLU A 34 16.68 -4.28 1.34
N ILE A 35 15.93 -5.37 1.45
CA ILE A 35 14.47 -5.39 1.32
C ILE A 35 13.83 -5.60 2.69
N VAL A 36 13.15 -4.58 3.18
CA VAL A 36 12.30 -4.65 4.37
C VAL A 36 10.85 -4.81 3.94
N LYS A 37 10.17 -5.83 4.45
CA LYS A 37 8.80 -6.18 4.06
C LYS A 37 7.82 -5.74 5.15
N LEU A 38 6.68 -5.21 4.76
CA LEU A 38 5.63 -4.78 5.69
C LEU A 38 4.25 -5.17 5.19
N GLN A 39 3.53 -5.99 5.96
CA GLN A 39 2.11 -6.19 5.71
C GLN A 39 1.35 -5.00 6.29
N VAL A 40 0.49 -4.38 5.49
CA VAL A 40 -0.34 -3.24 5.92
C VAL A 40 -1.80 -3.63 5.95
N PRO A 41 -2.59 -3.09 6.89
CA PRO A 41 -4.01 -3.37 6.94
C PRO A 41 -4.75 -2.70 5.78
N THR A 42 -5.79 -3.34 5.26
CA THR A 42 -6.74 -2.73 4.34
C THR A 42 -7.75 -1.91 5.13
N MET A 43 -7.26 -0.76 5.63
CA MET A 43 -8.03 0.21 6.43
C MET A 43 -7.60 1.63 6.03
N PHE A 44 -8.58 2.47 5.68
CA PHE A 44 -8.32 3.88 5.38
C PHE A 44 -7.81 4.60 6.63
N GLY A 45 -6.97 5.62 6.44
CA GLY A 45 -6.23 6.31 7.51
C GLY A 45 -5.16 5.45 8.20
N ARG A 46 -5.47 4.21 8.59
CA ARG A 46 -4.55 3.36 9.34
C ARG A 46 -3.41 2.79 8.48
N ALA A 47 -3.68 2.40 7.24
CA ALA A 47 -2.64 1.92 6.34
C ALA A 47 -1.50 2.94 6.15
N PRO A 48 -1.75 4.22 5.78
CA PRO A 48 -0.68 5.20 5.63
C PRO A 48 0.03 5.52 6.96
N GLU A 49 -0.67 5.56 8.10
CA GLU A 49 -0.03 5.71 9.42
C GLU A 49 1.03 4.64 9.70
N VAL A 50 0.70 3.37 9.42
CA VAL A 50 1.61 2.24 9.63
C VAL A 50 2.85 2.37 8.73
N VAL A 51 2.67 2.74 7.47
CA VAL A 51 3.78 2.95 6.54
C VAL A 51 4.65 4.12 6.98
N LEU A 52 4.05 5.27 7.30
CA LEU A 52 4.79 6.47 7.70
C LEU A 52 5.62 6.24 8.96
N ARG A 53 5.06 5.55 9.96
CA ARG A 53 5.80 5.15 11.17
C ARG A 53 7.03 4.28 10.84
N GLU A 54 6.88 3.34 9.92
CA GLU A 54 7.98 2.48 9.50
C GLU A 54 9.01 3.22 8.66
N VAL A 55 8.59 4.20 7.84
CA VAL A 55 9.49 5.12 7.13
C VAL A 55 10.32 5.94 8.11
N GLU A 56 9.71 6.50 9.15
CA GLU A 56 10.42 7.24 10.19
C GLU A 56 11.43 6.36 10.93
N ARG A 57 11.03 5.14 11.29
CA ARG A 57 11.86 4.18 12.03
C ARG A 57 13.02 3.64 11.19
N LEU A 58 12.77 3.25 9.95
CA LEU A 58 13.72 2.54 9.10
C LEU A 58 14.59 3.47 8.28
N ARG A 59 14.10 4.69 8.02
CA ARG A 59 14.70 5.68 7.12
C ARG A 59 15.10 5.06 5.78
N PRO A 60 14.17 4.40 5.05
CA PRO A 60 14.49 3.75 3.78
C PRO A 60 14.80 4.81 2.70
N ASP A 61 15.56 4.41 1.69
CA ASP A 61 15.82 5.25 0.51
C ASP A 61 14.60 5.26 -0.43
N PHE A 62 13.85 4.15 -0.47
CA PHE A 62 12.66 3.98 -1.32
C PHE A 62 11.53 3.26 -0.57
N VAL A 63 10.30 3.59 -0.95
CA VAL A 63 9.08 2.87 -0.56
C VAL A 63 8.38 2.37 -1.81
N VAL A 64 8.03 1.09 -1.85
CA VAL A 64 7.27 0.48 -2.94
C VAL A 64 6.03 -0.20 -2.35
N SER A 65 4.86 0.34 -2.65
CA SER A 65 3.58 -0.22 -2.17
C SER A 65 2.94 -1.08 -3.26
N VAL A 66 2.64 -2.33 -2.93
CA VAL A 66 2.02 -3.31 -3.83
C VAL A 66 0.58 -3.55 -3.41
N GLY A 67 -0.34 -3.51 -4.37
CA GLY A 67 -1.76 -3.76 -4.17
C GLY A 67 -2.33 -4.78 -5.16
N GLN A 68 -3.44 -5.41 -4.79
CA GLN A 68 -4.24 -6.23 -5.70
C GLN A 68 -5.16 -5.35 -6.54
N ALA A 69 -5.21 -5.59 -7.85
CA ALA A 69 -6.19 -4.99 -8.76
C ALA A 69 -6.93 -6.10 -9.51
N ALA A 70 -8.09 -6.50 -9.00
CA ALA A 70 -8.88 -7.59 -9.57
C ALA A 70 -9.24 -7.30 -11.05
N GLY A 71 -9.10 -8.31 -11.90
CA GLY A 71 -9.41 -8.21 -13.34
C GLY A 71 -8.29 -7.65 -14.22
N ARG A 72 -7.20 -7.10 -13.68
CA ARG A 72 -6.02 -6.73 -14.48
C ARG A 72 -5.25 -8.00 -14.91
N THR A 73 -4.70 -7.99 -16.13
CA THR A 73 -3.99 -9.14 -16.73
C THR A 73 -2.46 -9.00 -16.69
N ALA A 74 -1.94 -7.90 -16.14
CA ALA A 74 -0.53 -7.59 -16.10
C ALA A 74 -0.16 -6.76 -14.86
N ILE A 75 1.12 -6.77 -14.51
CA ILE A 75 1.70 -5.85 -13.52
C ILE A 75 1.71 -4.44 -14.10
N THR A 76 1.22 -3.48 -13.33
CA THR A 76 1.00 -2.10 -13.78
C THR A 76 1.54 -1.13 -12.74
N PRO A 77 2.69 -0.48 -13.00
CA PRO A 77 3.15 0.62 -12.16
C PRO A 77 2.17 1.79 -12.25
N GLU A 78 1.79 2.34 -11.10
CA GLU A 78 0.95 3.54 -11.04
C GLU A 78 1.78 4.80 -11.33
N ARG A 79 1.23 5.72 -12.11
CA ARG A 79 1.92 6.96 -12.54
C ARG A 79 1.69 8.13 -11.58
N ILE A 80 0.52 8.15 -10.94
CA ILE A 80 0.06 9.28 -10.13
C ILE A 80 -0.79 8.76 -8.98
N ALA A 81 -0.63 9.37 -7.80
CA ALA A 81 -1.59 9.24 -6.71
C ALA A 81 -2.48 10.49 -6.69
N ILE A 82 -3.80 10.31 -6.69
CA ILE A 82 -4.76 11.43 -6.63
C ILE A 82 -5.18 11.69 -5.18
N ASN A 83 -5.37 12.96 -4.82
CA ASN A 83 -5.85 13.37 -3.50
C ASN A 83 -7.38 13.24 -3.41
N CYS A 84 -7.88 12.02 -3.56
CA CYS A 84 -9.28 11.69 -3.43
C CYS A 84 -9.43 10.34 -2.70
N GLU A 85 -10.25 10.31 -1.67
CA GLU A 85 -10.60 9.09 -0.93
C GLU A 85 -12.05 8.71 -1.23
N GLU A 86 -12.22 7.67 -2.05
CA GLU A 86 -13.53 7.15 -2.44
C GLU A 86 -13.45 5.63 -2.60
N ALA A 87 -14.44 4.89 -2.08
CA ALA A 87 -14.46 3.44 -2.11
C ALA A 87 -15.83 2.86 -2.49
N SER A 88 -15.82 1.84 -3.35
CA SER A 88 -17.03 1.11 -3.75
C SER A 88 -17.49 0.07 -2.73
N ILE A 89 -16.61 -0.36 -1.83
CA ILE A 89 -16.87 -1.28 -0.72
C ILE A 89 -16.25 -0.72 0.57
N PRO A 90 -16.75 -1.11 1.76
CA PRO A 90 -16.08 -0.77 3.01
C PRO A 90 -14.73 -1.45 3.12
N ASP A 91 -13.83 -0.83 3.87
CA ASP A 91 -12.58 -1.43 4.32
C ASP A 91 -12.80 -2.51 5.38
N ASN A 92 -11.71 -3.11 5.88
CA ASN A 92 -11.80 -4.19 6.89
C ASN A 92 -12.32 -3.72 8.25
N ALA A 93 -12.37 -2.41 8.52
CA ALA A 93 -12.97 -1.81 9.71
C ALA A 93 -14.43 -1.38 9.51
N GLY A 94 -14.98 -1.57 8.31
CA GLY A 94 -16.34 -1.17 7.96
C GLY A 94 -16.47 0.30 7.52
N PHE A 95 -15.37 1.04 7.40
CA PHE A 95 -15.39 2.42 6.93
C PHE A 95 -15.43 2.46 5.40
N GLN A 96 -16.33 3.28 4.85
CA GLN A 96 -16.49 3.44 3.41
C GLN A 96 -16.51 4.94 3.06
N PRO A 97 -15.38 5.50 2.59
CA PRO A 97 -15.32 6.89 2.16
C PRO A 97 -16.16 7.10 0.89
N ALA A 98 -16.91 8.20 0.86
CA ALA A 98 -17.84 8.55 -0.22
C ALA A 98 -17.34 9.72 -1.10
N GLY A 99 -16.03 10.01 -1.04
CA GLY A 99 -15.40 11.15 -1.72
C GLY A 99 -14.94 12.24 -0.75
N GLY A 100 -13.84 12.90 -1.11
CA GLY A 100 -13.19 13.94 -0.32
C GLY A 100 -11.66 13.87 -0.43
N PRO A 101 -10.92 14.90 0.01
CA PRO A 101 -9.47 14.86 -0.02
C PRO A 101 -8.91 13.84 0.98
N VAL A 102 -7.87 13.10 0.59
CA VAL A 102 -7.06 12.27 1.50
C VAL A 102 -6.33 13.17 2.50
N VAL A 103 -5.77 14.29 2.02
CA VAL A 103 -5.12 15.33 2.82
C VAL A 103 -5.75 16.68 2.48
N GLU A 104 -6.44 17.26 3.46
CA GLU A 104 -7.06 18.58 3.33
C GLU A 104 -6.02 19.64 2.99
N GLY A 105 -6.28 20.44 1.95
CA GLY A 105 -5.34 21.44 1.44
C GLY A 105 -4.07 20.88 0.76
N GLY A 106 -3.95 19.56 0.59
CA GLY A 106 -2.87 18.93 -0.17
C GLY A 106 -3.03 19.13 -1.69
N PRO A 107 -1.95 18.97 -2.49
CA PRO A 107 -2.03 18.99 -3.96
C PRO A 107 -2.99 17.92 -4.49
N ASP A 108 -3.55 18.15 -5.68
CA ASP A 108 -4.48 17.20 -6.33
C ASP A 108 -3.82 15.85 -6.66
N GLY A 109 -2.48 15.81 -6.78
CA GLY A 109 -1.74 14.57 -6.90
C GLY A 109 -0.22 14.74 -6.84
N TYR A 110 0.46 13.61 -6.73
CA TYR A 110 1.93 13.46 -6.71
C TYR A 110 2.40 12.44 -7.73
#